data_AF-A0A0M3JMD3-F1
#
_entry.id   AF-A0A0M3JMD3-F1
#
_cell.length_a   1.000
_cell.length_b   1.000
_cell.length_c   1.000
_cell.angle_alpha   90.00
_cell.angle_beta   90.00
_cell.angle_gamma   90.00
#
_symmetry.space_group_name_H-M   'P 1'
#
loop_
_entity.id
_entity.type
_entity.pdbx_description
1 polymer ?
#
loop_
_entity_poly.entity_id
_entity_poly.type
_entity_poly.pdbx_seq_one_letter_code
_entity_poly.pdbx_strand_id
1 'polypeptide(L)'
;MNPWHIVVCGYITYESVSHFLQDFLHEDREDVDVEVVFLHRVPPDLELEGLFKRHFTKVEFFTGTVMDSIDLSRVKVISISVHLHV
;
A
#
# COMPACT_ATOMS: atom_id res chain seq x y z
N MET A 1 -15.72 11.20 -6.33
CA MET A 1 -14.35 11.48 -6.78
C MET A 1 -13.54 10.31 -6.28
N ASN A 2 -13.00 9.49 -7.18
CA ASN A 2 -12.26 8.30 -6.76
C ASN A 2 -10.83 8.73 -6.52
N PRO A 3 -10.30 8.62 -5.29
CA PRO A 3 -8.88 8.83 -5.07
C PRO A 3 -8.09 7.86 -5.95
N TRP A 4 -6.90 8.27 -6.35
CA TRP A 4 -6.02 7.40 -7.11
C TRP A 4 -5.45 6.35 -6.14
N HIS A 5 -5.45 5.06 -6.49
CA HIS A 5 -4.96 4.01 -5.58
C HIS A 5 -3.69 3.38 -6.17
N ILE A 6 -2.65 3.25 -5.35
CA ILE A 6 -1.42 2.55 -5.73
C ILE A 6 -1.35 1.23 -4.97
N VAL A 7 -1.17 0.13 -5.70
CA VAL A 7 -0.95 -1.18 -5.10
C VAL A 7 0.55 -1.46 -4.97
N VAL A 8 1.04 -1.63 -3.75
CA VAL A 8 2.42 -1.99 -3.42
C VAL A 8 2.49 -3.47 -3.04
N CYS A 9 3.41 -4.22 -3.65
CA CYS A 9 3.62 -5.64 -3.39
C CYS A 9 5.11 -5.98 -3.54
N GLY A 10 5.51 -7.20 -3.16
CA GLY A 10 6.91 -7.63 -3.21
C GLY A 10 7.46 -7.90 -1.82
N TYR A 11 8.66 -7.38 -1.53
CA TYR A 11 9.32 -7.54 -0.24
C TYR A 11 8.79 -6.54 0.79
N ILE A 12 7.70 -6.90 1.45
CA ILE A 12 7.03 -6.07 2.45
C ILE A 12 7.62 -6.40 3.83
N THR A 13 8.45 -5.48 4.33
CA THR A 13 8.99 -5.48 5.70
C THR A 13 8.79 -4.10 6.31
N TYR A 14 8.93 -3.98 7.63
CA TYR A 14 8.85 -2.67 8.28
C TYR A 14 9.82 -1.65 7.67
N GLU A 15 11.06 -2.06 7.39
CA GLU A 15 12.08 -1.18 6.81
C GLU A 15 11.68 -0.69 5.41
N SER A 16 11.28 -1.60 4.50
CA SER A 16 10.92 -1.22 3.13
C SER A 16 9.66 -0.34 3.10
N VAL A 17 8.66 -0.65 3.92
CA VAL A 17 7.42 0.12 4.03
C VAL A 17 7.65 1.48 4.67
N SER A 18 8.47 1.55 5.73
CA SER A 18 8.76 2.80 6.43
C SER A 18 9.45 3.81 5.51
N HIS A 19 10.50 3.38 4.79
CA HIS A 19 11.15 4.23 3.79
C HIS A 19 10.19 4.65 2.68
N PHE A 20 9.39 3.71 2.14
CA PHE A 20 8.41 4.04 1.12
C PHE A 20 7.42 5.12 1.60
N LEU A 21 6.83 4.95 2.80
CA LEU A 21 5.86 5.91 3.33
C LEU A 21 6.49 7.27 3.65
N GLN A 22 7.73 7.32 4.12
CA GLN A 22 8.45 8.58 4.38
C GLN A 22 8.63 9.39 3.10
N ASP A 23 9.03 8.74 2.00
CA ASP A 23 9.18 9.41 0.71
C ASP A 23 7.82 9.75 0.07
N PHE A 24 6.85 8.84 0.21
CA PHE A 24 5.56 8.92 -0.48
C PHE A 24 4.58 9.89 0.17
N LEU A 25 4.55 9.95 1.51
CA LEU A 25 3.65 10.80 2.30
C LEU A 25 4.30 12.10 2.78
N HIS A 26 5.42 12.50 2.16
CA HIS A 26 6.16 13.70 2.55
C HIS A 26 5.31 14.98 2.42
N GLU A 27 5.39 15.88 3.40
CA GLU A 27 4.55 17.08 3.51
C GLU A 27 4.72 18.10 2.36
N ASP A 28 5.89 18.11 1.71
CA ASP A 28 6.16 18.90 0.51
C ASP A 28 5.46 18.41 -0.76
N ARG A 29 4.82 17.22 -0.75
CA ARG A 29 4.05 16.75 -1.91
C ARG A 29 2.66 17.39 -1.86
N GLU A 30 2.35 18.22 -2.86
CA GLU A 30 1.02 18.82 -3.06
C GLU A 30 -0.06 17.74 -2.85
N ASP A 31 -1.07 18.03 -2.02
CA ASP A 31 -2.08 17.10 -1.49
C ASP A 31 -2.56 16.06 -2.52
N VAL A 32 -1.81 14.96 -2.65
CA VAL A 32 -2.15 13.86 -3.53
C VAL A 32 -3.09 12.99 -2.71
N ASP A 33 -4.38 13.08 -3.01
CA ASP A 33 -5.45 12.21 -2.52
C ASP A 33 -5.25 10.80 -3.13
N VAL A 34 -4.16 10.16 -2.68
CA VAL A 34 -3.67 8.88 -3.14
C VAL A 34 -3.66 7.91 -1.96
N GLU A 35 -4.42 6.84 -2.09
CA GLU A 35 -4.44 5.75 -1.14
C GLU A 35 -3.43 4.67 -1.55
N VAL A 36 -2.68 4.16 -0.58
CA VAL A 36 -1.69 3.11 -0.77
C VAL A 36 -2.25 1.79 -0.26
N VAL A 37 -2.32 0.80 -1.14
CA VAL A 37 -2.80 -0.54 -0.83
C VAL A 37 -1.63 -1.51 -0.85
N PHE A 38 -1.26 -2.06 0.31
CA PHE A 38 -0.25 -3.11 0.41
C PHE A 38 -0.89 -4.49 0.20
N LEU A 39 -0.31 -5.31 -0.66
CA LEU A 39 -0.75 -6.68 -0.91
C LEU A 39 0.40 -7.66 -0.64
N HIS A 40 0.28 -8.45 0.43
CA HIS A 40 1.27 -9.45 0.80
C HIS A 40 0.65 -10.77 1.25
N ARG A 41 1.39 -11.88 1.09
CA ARG A 41 0.91 -13.22 1.46
C ARG A 41 0.93 -13.44 2.96
N VAL A 42 1.90 -12.86 3.64
CA VAL A 42 2.10 -12.99 5.07
C VAL A 42 1.42 -11.80 5.74
N PRO A 43 0.58 -12.01 6.76
CA PRO A 43 0.01 -10.90 7.52
C PRO A 43 1.12 -10.07 8.18
N PRO A 44 0.90 -8.77 8.40
CA PRO A 44 1.87 -7.91 9.07
C PRO A 44 2.12 -8.42 10.49
N ASP A 45 3.35 -8.25 10.96
CA ASP A 45 3.66 -8.34 12.37
C ASP A 45 3.15 -7.12 13.14
N LEU A 46 3.33 -7.11 14.47
CA LEU A 46 2.87 -6.03 15.34
C LEU A 46 3.47 -4.66 14.98
N GLU A 47 4.70 -4.64 14.43
CA GLU A 47 5.41 -3.41 14.10
C GLU A 47 4.83 -2.81 12.80
N LEU A 48 4.65 -3.62 11.77
CA LEU A 48 3.96 -3.25 10.53
C LEU A 48 2.50 -2.86 10.77
N GLU A 49 1.78 -3.60 11.62
CA GLU A 49 0.43 -3.22 12.01
C GLU A 49 0.38 -1.83 12.66
N GLY A 50 1.35 -1.54 13.55
CA GLY A 50 1.48 -0.22 14.17
C GLY A 50 1.73 0.88 13.14
N LEU A 51 2.57 0.60 12.15
CA LEU A 51 2.88 1.52 11.06
C LEU A 51 1.64 1.81 10.18
N PHE A 52 0.87 0.78 9.82
CA PHE A 52 -0.36 0.94 9.04
C PHE A 52 -1.44 1.68 9.83
N LYS A 53 -1.63 1.35 11.12
CA LYS A 53 -2.59 2.04 11.99
C LYS A 53 -2.27 3.53 12.16
N ARG A 54 -0.99 3.92 12.13
CA ARG A 54 -0.59 5.34 12.19
C ARG A 54 -0.99 6.13 10.94
N HIS A 55 -1.12 5.46 9.80
CA HIS A 55 -1.44 6.07 8.50
C HIS A 55 -2.77 5.54 7.93
N PHE A 56 -3.71 5.15 8.80
CA PHE A 56 -4.93 4.42 8.42
C PHE A 56 -5.85 5.17 7.43
N THR A 57 -5.74 6.50 7.33
CA THR A 57 -6.52 7.32 6.39
C THR A 57 -5.97 7.28 4.97
N LYS A 58 -4.74 6.80 4.78
CA LYS A 58 -4.04 6.77 3.48
C LYS A 58 -3.51 5.38 3.11
N VAL A 59 -3.56 4.42 4.03
CA VAL A 59 -2.92 3.12 3.87
C VAL A 59 -3.85 1.98 4.27
N GLU A 60 -3.98 1.01 3.38
CA GLU A 60 -4.66 -0.25 3.61
C GLU A 60 -3.74 -1.45 3.35
N PHE A 61 -3.99 -2.56 4.04
CA PHE A 61 -3.27 -3.82 3.85
C PHE A 61 -4.25 -4.96 3.55
N PHE A 62 -3.95 -5.74 2.53
CA PHE A 62 -4.66 -6.96 2.17
C PHE A 62 -3.71 -8.17 2.20
N THR A 63 -4.17 -9.24 2.86
CA THR A 63 -3.53 -10.54 2.71
C THR A 63 -3.95 -11.17 1.38
N GLY A 64 -2.98 -11.45 0.52
CA GLY A 64 -3.19 -12.04 -0.80
C GLY A 64 -1.94 -11.98 -1.69
N THR A 65 -2.11 -12.26 -2.98
CA THR A 65 -1.00 -12.26 -3.95
C THR A 65 -1.41 -11.69 -5.29
N VAL A 66 -0.51 -10.94 -5.93
CA VAL A 66 -0.70 -10.44 -7.31
C VAL A 66 -0.81 -11.56 -8.36
N MET A 67 -0.50 -12.81 -7.99
CA MET A 67 -0.65 -13.96 -8.89
C MET A 67 -2.09 -14.53 -8.89
N ASP A 68 -2.95 -14.11 -7.97
CA ASP A 68 -4.35 -14.53 -7.91
C ASP A 68 -5.25 -13.42 -8.47
N SER A 69 -6.02 -13.77 -9.50
CA SER A 69 -7.01 -12.87 -10.11
C SER A 69 -8.09 -12.38 -9.14
N ILE A 70 -8.43 -13.16 -8.11
CA ILE A 70 -9.40 -12.81 -7.08
C ILE A 70 -8.80 -11.73 -6.18
N ASP A 71 -7.57 -11.92 -5.72
CA ASP A 71 -6.87 -10.91 -4.91
C ASP A 71 -6.61 -9.63 -5.69
N LEU A 72 -6.23 -9.75 -6.96
CA LEU A 72 -6.13 -8.59 -7.85
C LEU A 72 -7.47 -7.86 -8.00
N SER A 73 -8.59 -8.58 -8.02
CA SER A 73 -9.92 -7.96 -8.10
C SER A 73 -10.32 -7.30 -6.79
N ARG A 74 -9.88 -7.84 -5.65
CA ARG A 74 -10.09 -7.25 -4.31
C ARG A 74 -9.34 -5.93 -4.14
N VAL A 75 -8.12 -5.82 -4.69
CA VAL A 75 -7.31 -4.59 -4.63
C VAL A 75 -7.57 -3.63 -5.81
N LYS A 76 -8.20 -4.08 -6.90
CA LYS A 76 -8.58 -3.24 -8.05
C LYS A 76 -9.87 -2.46 -7.79
N VAL A 77 -9.74 -1.37 -7.04
CA VAL A 77 -10.64 -0.23 -7.13
C VAL A 77 -9.95 0.86 -7.98
N ILE A 78 -10.16 0.76 -9.30
CA ILE A 78 -10.09 1.85 -10.31
C ILE A 78 -8.73 2.56 -10.52
N SER A 79 -8.13 2.22 -11.66
CA SER A 79 -7.17 3.01 -12.48
C SER A 79 -5.76 3.28 -11.92
N ILE A 80 -4.77 3.06 -12.79
CA ILE A 80 -3.30 3.16 -12.66
C ILE A 80 -2.60 2.26 -11.62
N SER A 81 -2.21 1.07 -12.09
CA SER A 81 -1.17 0.26 -11.46
C SER A 81 0.21 0.84 -11.81
N VAL A 82 0.80 1.65 -10.93
CA VAL A 82 2.26 1.85 -10.92
C VAL A 82 2.82 0.66 -10.14
N HIS A 83 3.36 -0.31 -10.86
CA HIS A 83 3.98 -1.49 -10.25
C HIS A 83 5.34 -1.09 -9.68
N LEU A 84 5.38 -0.69 -8.41
CA LEU A 84 6.63 -0.48 -7.69
C LEU A 84 7.01 -1.78 -7.00
N HIS A 85 8.06 -2.43 -7.49
CA HIS A 85 8.69 -3.54 -6.77
C HIS A 85 9.70 -2.91 -5.81
N VAL A 86 9.40 -2.97 -4.52
CA VAL A 86 10.31 -2.56 -3.44
C VAL A 86 11.31 -3.68 -3.15
#